data_AF-A0A3C0CXW8-F1
#
_entry.id   AF-A0A3C0CXW8-F1
#
_cell.length_a   1.000
_cell.length_b   1.000
_cell.length_c   1.000
_cell.angle_alpha   90.00
_cell.angle_beta   90.00
_cell.angle_gamma   90.00
#
_symmetry.space_group_name_H-M   'P 1'
#
loop_
_entity.id
_entity.type
_entity.pdbx_description
1 polymer ?
#
loop_
_entity_poly.entity_id
_entity_poly.type
_entity_poly.pdbx_seq_one_letter_code
_entity_poly.pdbx_strand_id
1 'polypeptide(L)' 'HLQLQDPNGDTMIVTVTEADDNTVTLDGNHPLAGKALTFDIELMEVA' A
#
# COMPACT_ATOMS: atom_id res chain seq x y z
N HIS A 1 12.34 -2.43 -0.87
CA HIS A 1 10.87 -2.62 -1.01
C HIS A 1 10.65 -4.11 -1.06
N LEU A 2 9.94 -4.67 -0.08
CA LEU A 2 9.57 -6.08 -0.11
C LEU A 2 8.23 -6.18 -0.85
N GLN A 3 8.08 -7.18 -1.71
CA GLN A 3 6.83 -7.47 -2.41
C GLN A 3 6.19 -8.69 -1.76
N LEU A 4 4.95 -8.53 -1.32
CA LEU A 4 4.10 -9.62 -0.83
C LEU A 4 3.00 -9.85 -1.85
N GLN A 5 2.49 -11.09 -1.91
CA GLN A 5 1.32 -11.40 -2.69
C GLN A 5 0.13 -11.57 -1.74
N ASP A 6 -0.95 -10.85 -2.00
CA ASP A 6 -2.18 -10.99 -1.23
C ASP A 6 -2.92 -12.30 -1.62
N PRO A 7 -3.96 -12.71 -0.87
CA PRO A 7 -4.72 -13.92 -1.19
C PRO A 7 -5.44 -13.89 -2.55
N ASN A 8 -5.63 -12.72 -3.16
CA ASN A 8 -6.23 -12.53 -4.47
C ASN A 8 -5.20 -12.59 -5.61
N GLY A 9 -3.90 -12.67 -5.28
CA GLY A 9 -2.80 -12.69 -6.23
C GLY A 9 -2.19 -11.32 -6.51
N ASP A 10 -2.70 -10.27 -5.88
CA ASP A 10 -2.25 -8.89 -6.07
C ASP A 10 -0.92 -8.65 -5.35
N THR A 11 -0.05 -7.86 -5.97
CA THR A 11 1.24 -7.51 -5.38
C THR A 11 1.09 -6.32 -4.44
N MET A 12 1.36 -6.53 -3.15
CA MET A 12 1.42 -5.49 -2.14
C MET A 12 2.89 -5.10 -1.86
N ILE A 13 3.17 -3.80 -1.92
CA ILE A 13 4.50 -3.27 -1.58
C ILE A 13 4.50 -2.93 -0.09
N VAL A 14 5.48 -3.46 0.65
CA VAL A 14 5.67 -3.18 2.07
C VAL A 14 7.06 -2.63 2.37
N THR A 15 7.16 -1.88 3.47
CA THR A 15 8.41 -1.31 3.97
C THR A 15 8.73 -1.91 5.34
N VAL A 16 10.01 -2.19 5.61
CA VAL A 16 10.44 -2.65 6.94
C VAL A 16 10.46 -1.45 7.88
N THR A 17 9.74 -1.54 8.99
CA THR A 17 9.74 -0.51 10.03
C THR A 17 10.61 -0.89 11.22
N GLU A 18 10.73 -2.19 11.51
CA GLU A 18 11.54 -2.72 12.59
C GLU A 18 12.03 -4.13 12.24
N ALA A 19 13.20 -4.49 12.73
CA ALA A 19 13.74 -5.84 12.66
C ALA A 19 14.51 -6.16 13.94
N ASP A 20 14.21 -7.31 14.54
CA ASP A 20 14.96 -7.92 15.63
C ASP A 20 15.50 -9.29 15.20
N ASP A 21 16.17 -10.01 16.12
CA ASP A 21 16.82 -11.28 15.82
C ASP A 21 15.85 -12.39 15.35
N ASN A 22 14.57 -12.29 15.70
CA ASN A 22 13.55 -13.31 15.45
C ASN A 22 12.43 -12.82 14.53
N THR A 23 12.14 -11.53 14.49
CA THR A 23 10.97 -10.98 13.82
C THR A 23 11.26 -9.71 13.04
N VAL A 24 10.46 -9.48 11.99
CA VAL A 24 10.50 -8.27 11.16
C VAL A 24 9.09 -7.69 11.11
N THR A 25 8.97 -6.41 11.46
CA THR A 25 7.72 -5.65 11.36
C THR A 25 7.66 -4.95 10.01
N LEU A 26 6.53 -5.13 9.33
CA LEU A 26 6.30 -4.60 7.98
C LEU A 26 5.14 -3.61 7.99
N ASP A 27 5.33 -2.46 7.35
CA ASP A 27 4.30 -1.47 7.08
C ASP A 27 3.74 -1.68 5.66
N GLY A 28 2.46 -2.00 5.58
CA GLY A 28 1.69 -2.17 4.35
C GLY A 28 0.72 -1.01 4.07
N ASN A 29 0.85 0.12 4.78
CA ASN A 29 0.04 1.29 4.46
C ASN A 29 0.34 1.79 3.04
N HIS A 30 -0.73 2.16 2.33
CA HIS A 30 -0.58 2.81 1.03
C HIS A 30 0.28 4.08 1.18
N PRO A 31 1.12 4.46 0.18
CA PRO A 31 1.94 5.69 0.24
C PRO A 31 1.18 7.01 0.45
N LEU A 32 -0.14 6.97 0.34
CA LEU A 32 -1.06 8.09 0.53
C LEU A 32 -1.86 8.02 1.84
N ALA A 33 -1.67 6.98 2.66
CA ALA A 33 -2.32 6.84 3.95
C ALA A 33 -2.00 8.04 4.85
N GLY A 34 -3.02 8.60 5.51
CA GLY A 34 -2.90 9.79 6.36
C GLY A 34 -2.69 11.11 5.63
N LYS A 35 -2.63 11.13 4.29
CA LYS A 35 -2.52 12.37 3.51
C LYS A 35 -3.91 12.91 3.17
N ALA A 36 -4.10 14.22 3.28
CA ALA A 36 -5.25 14.88 2.67
C ALA A 36 -5.08 14.85 1.14
N LEU A 37 -6.00 14.18 0.45
CA LEU A 37 -5.95 14.04 -1.00
C LEU A 37 -6.96 14.98 -1.64
N THR A 38 -6.48 15.82 -2.56
CA THR A 38 -7.33 16.61 -3.46
C THR A 38 -7.28 15.94 -4.81
N PHE A 39 -8.44 15.53 -5.33
CA PHE A 39 -8.55 14.92 -6.63
C PHE A 39 -9.27 15.88 -7.57
N ASP A 40 -8.72 16.04 -8.76
CA ASP A 40 -9.44 16.61 -9.90
C ASP A 40 -9.92 15.43 -10.74
N ILE A 41 -11.24 15.25 -10.81
CA ILE A 41 -11.87 14.07 -11.42
C ILE A 41 -12.76 14.55 -12.56
N GLU A 42 -12.57 13.96 -13.74
CA GLU A 42 -13.40 14.21 -14.91
C GLU A 42 -14.29 13.00 -15.19
N LEU A 43 -15.59 13.23 -15.36
CA LEU A 43 -16.56 12.18 -15.69
C LEU A 43 -16.54 11.92 -17.20
N MET A 44 -16.16 10.71 -17.60
CA MET A 44 -16.07 10.33 -19.02
C MET A 44 -17.43 9.93 -19.60
N GLU A 45 -18.13 8.97 -19.00
CA GLU A 45 -19.43 8.47 -19.48
C GLU A 45 -20.21 7.80 -18.34
N VAL A 46 -21.54 7.82 -18.41
CA VAL A 46 -22.44 7.02 -17.58
C VAL A 46 -23.44 6.32 -18.50
N ALA A 47 -23.49 4.99 -18.43
CA ALA A 47 -24.35 4.12 -19.25
C ALA A 47 -25.74 3.91 -18.65
#